data_AF-A0AAV0ERG1-F1
#
_entry.id   AF-A0AAV0ERG1-F1
#
_cell.length_a   1.000
_cell.length_b   1.000
_cell.length_c   1.000
_cell.angle_alpha   90.00
_cell.angle_beta   90.00
_cell.angle_gamma   90.00
#
_symmetry.space_group_name_H-M   'P 1'
#
loop_
_entity.id
_entity.type
_entity.pdbx_description
1 polymer ?
#
loop_
_entity_poly.entity_id
_entity_poly.type
_entity_poly.pdbx_seq_one_letter_code
_entity_poly.pdbx_strand_id
1 'polypeptide(L)'
;MQPQFLRGLSLQCTTPAAVPLSAPSSGGSSISPCRNSYRRSSSISLPYRPFELPRISGGVKPMTLNSSLSNQSGTADSGLSYDDLDRFAHVGNKMANAAGDVIRSYFRKSIDIHDKADLSPVTIADQAAEDAMVKIVQENFPSHAIYGEENGWKSKEEVADFVWVLDPIDGTKSFITGKPVFGTLIALLYRGKPILGIIDQPVLRERWIGVSGRCTTFNGEEVRTRSCENISQAYLYV
;
A
#
# COMPACT_ATOMS: atom_id res chain seq x y z
N MET A 1 -51.94 18.99 -47.12
CA MET A 1 -52.08 18.82 -45.66
C MET A 1 -51.22 19.87 -44.97
N GLN A 2 -51.83 20.98 -44.57
CA GLN A 2 -51.45 21.74 -43.36
C GLN A 2 -52.21 21.08 -42.16
N PRO A 3 -51.91 21.31 -40.85
CA PRO A 3 -51.44 22.59 -40.28
C PRO A 3 -50.51 22.57 -39.01
N GLN A 4 -50.00 23.79 -38.73
CA GLN A 4 -49.86 24.52 -37.44
C GLN A 4 -48.97 23.94 -36.31
N PHE A 5 -47.86 24.58 -35.87
CA PHE A 5 -47.69 25.84 -35.08
C PHE A 5 -48.42 25.87 -33.71
N LEU A 6 -47.67 25.87 -32.59
CA LEU A 6 -47.59 26.95 -31.58
C LEU A 6 -46.96 26.47 -30.23
N ARG A 7 -45.98 27.27 -29.74
CA ARG A 7 -45.75 27.81 -28.37
C ARG A 7 -46.06 26.89 -27.15
N GLY A 8 -45.18 26.66 -26.17
CA GLY A 8 -44.35 27.61 -25.42
C GLY A 8 -44.93 27.79 -24.00
N LEU A 9 -44.17 27.51 -22.93
CA LEU A 9 -44.35 27.93 -21.50
C LEU A 9 -43.22 27.26 -20.69
N SER A 10 -42.16 27.98 -20.31
CA SER A 10 -41.96 28.81 -19.09
C SER A 10 -41.81 28.03 -17.78
N LEU A 11 -40.60 28.20 -17.22
CA LEU A 11 -40.05 27.85 -15.91
C LEU A 11 -41.01 27.98 -14.72
N GLN A 12 -40.77 27.13 -13.70
CA GLN A 12 -40.81 27.56 -12.29
C GLN A 12 -39.81 26.75 -11.46
N CYS A 13 -38.85 27.47 -10.89
CA CYS A 13 -37.88 27.03 -9.90
C CYS A 13 -38.49 27.30 -8.52
N THR A 14 -38.63 26.29 -7.67
CA THR A 14 -39.18 26.43 -6.32
C THR A 14 -38.08 26.30 -5.28
N THR A 15 -37.76 27.41 -4.63
CA THR A 15 -37.00 27.48 -3.38
C THR A 15 -37.92 27.13 -2.20
N PRO A 16 -37.51 26.27 -1.25
CA PRO A 16 -38.24 26.12 0.00
C PRO A 16 -37.96 27.27 0.96
N ALA A 17 -39.03 27.69 1.65
CA ALA A 17 -39.10 28.82 2.56
C ALA A 17 -38.43 28.54 3.93
N ALA A 18 -37.92 29.63 4.53
CA ALA A 18 -37.41 29.67 5.89
C ALA A 18 -38.53 29.51 6.94
N VAL A 19 -38.27 28.71 7.97
CA VAL A 19 -39.15 28.52 9.14
C VAL A 19 -38.61 29.36 10.31
N PRO A 20 -39.44 30.12 11.05
CA PRO A 20 -38.98 31.00 12.12
C PRO A 20 -38.70 30.26 13.44
N LEU A 21 -37.76 30.85 14.20
CA LEU A 21 -37.35 30.47 15.56
C LEU A 21 -38.50 30.52 16.57
N SER A 22 -38.54 29.51 17.45
CA SER A 22 -39.22 29.57 18.75
C SER A 22 -38.27 29.10 19.85
N ALA A 23 -38.12 29.92 20.90
CA ALA A 23 -37.37 29.63 22.10
C ALA A 23 -38.25 28.91 23.14
N PRO A 24 -37.67 28.07 24.00
CA PRO A 24 -38.23 27.84 25.32
C PRO A 24 -37.31 28.27 26.46
N SER A 25 -38.01 28.79 27.46
CA SER A 25 -37.72 29.20 28.82
C SER A 25 -36.72 28.38 29.65
N SER A 26 -36.06 29.13 30.52
CA SER A 26 -35.29 28.78 31.72
C SER A 26 -35.90 27.73 32.65
N GLY A 27 -35.07 26.80 33.11
CA GLY A 27 -35.29 25.97 34.30
C GLY A 27 -33.95 25.39 34.76
N GLY A 28 -33.35 26.01 35.78
CA GLY A 28 -32.10 25.53 36.39
C GLY A 28 -32.35 24.43 37.41
N SER A 29 -31.43 23.48 37.52
CA SER A 29 -31.15 22.70 38.74
C SER A 29 -29.78 22.04 38.69
N SER A 30 -28.91 22.53 39.58
CA SER A 30 -27.84 21.87 40.33
C SER A 30 -26.90 20.84 39.68
N ILE A 31 -25.63 21.21 39.73
CA ILE A 31 -24.38 20.47 39.52
C ILE A 31 -24.26 19.25 40.45
N SER A 32 -23.77 18.13 39.91
CA SER A 32 -22.98 17.11 40.64
C SER A 32 -22.03 16.40 39.66
N PRO A 33 -20.72 16.33 39.93
CA PRO A 33 -19.73 15.84 38.96
C PRO A 33 -19.62 14.31 38.96
N CYS A 34 -19.79 13.70 37.79
CA CYS A 34 -19.43 12.30 37.57
C CYS A 34 -17.90 12.14 37.70
N ARG A 35 -17.49 11.31 38.66
CA ARG A 35 -16.11 10.87 38.88
C ARG A 35 -15.54 10.27 37.59
N ASN A 36 -14.53 10.94 37.02
CA ASN A 36 -13.71 10.38 35.96
C ASN A 36 -12.59 9.53 36.59
N SER A 37 -12.79 8.22 36.69
CA SER A 37 -11.73 7.30 37.12
C SER A 37 -10.78 7.04 35.95
N TYR A 38 -9.78 7.92 35.78
CA TYR A 38 -8.61 7.62 34.96
C TYR A 38 -7.82 6.50 35.63
N ARG A 39 -8.04 5.26 35.18
CA ARG A 39 -7.14 4.14 35.48
C ARG A 39 -5.89 4.34 34.64
N ARG A 40 -4.78 4.72 35.28
CA ARG A 40 -3.44 4.66 34.71
C ARG A 40 -3.19 3.24 34.21
N SER A 41 -3.18 3.04 32.89
CA SER A 41 -2.55 1.85 32.32
C SER A 41 -1.04 2.05 32.40
N SER A 42 -0.41 1.17 33.16
CA SER A 42 1.03 1.03 33.33
C SER A 42 1.72 0.85 31.97
N SER A 43 2.63 1.76 31.67
CA SER A 43 3.64 1.67 30.63
C SER A 43 4.50 0.41 30.81
N ILE A 44 4.30 -0.60 29.97
CA ILE A 44 5.26 -1.69 29.79
C ILE A 44 6.29 -1.20 28.76
N SER A 45 7.42 -0.72 29.26
CA SER A 45 8.60 -0.42 28.46
C SER A 45 9.31 -1.73 28.13
N LEU A 46 9.21 -2.20 26.88
CA LEU A 46 10.09 -3.26 26.37
C LEU A 46 11.43 -2.63 25.94
N PRO A 47 12.58 -3.22 26.29
CA PRO A 47 13.88 -2.65 25.94
C PRO A 47 14.16 -2.84 24.44
N TYR A 48 14.14 -1.75 23.69
CA TYR A 48 14.66 -1.69 22.33
C TYR A 48 16.19 -1.72 22.41
N ARG A 49 16.83 -2.77 21.86
CA ARG A 49 18.28 -2.81 21.64
C ARG A 49 18.56 -2.47 20.17
N PRO A 50 19.32 -1.40 19.87
CA PRO A 50 19.74 -1.12 18.50
C PRO A 50 20.72 -2.20 18.02
N PHE A 51 20.54 -2.65 16.78
CA PHE A 51 21.47 -3.53 16.09
C PHE A 51 22.64 -2.69 15.54
N GLU A 52 23.85 -2.88 16.06
CA GLU A 52 25.07 -2.25 15.53
C GLU A 52 25.63 -3.05 14.36
N LEU A 53 25.84 -2.41 13.20
CA LEU A 53 26.53 -2.98 12.05
C LEU A 53 28.06 -2.85 12.19
N PRO A 54 28.85 -3.87 11.82
CA PRO A 54 30.30 -3.75 11.80
C PRO A 54 30.78 -2.87 10.64
N ARG A 55 31.69 -1.92 10.94
CA ARG A 55 32.41 -1.14 9.93
C ARG A 55 33.37 -2.04 9.17
N ILE A 56 33.23 -2.13 7.85
CA ILE A 56 34.25 -2.71 6.97
C ILE A 56 34.97 -1.57 6.24
N SER A 57 36.25 -1.42 6.54
CA SER A 57 37.20 -0.59 5.80
C SER A 57 37.78 -1.41 4.65
N GLY A 58 37.55 -1.00 3.41
CA GLY A 58 38.17 -1.61 2.24
C GLY A 58 38.13 -0.68 1.03
N GLY A 59 39.29 -0.23 0.57
CA GLY A 59 39.43 0.71 -0.55
C GLY A 59 39.07 0.10 -1.90
N VAL A 60 38.45 0.92 -2.75
CA VAL A 60 38.05 0.56 -4.12
C VAL A 60 39.24 0.72 -5.06
N LYS A 61 39.57 -0.33 -5.83
CA LYS A 61 40.40 -0.24 -7.05
C LYS A 61 39.49 -0.27 -8.29
N PRO A 62 39.74 0.55 -9.33
CA PRO A 62 38.95 0.52 -10.55
C PRO A 62 39.33 -0.70 -11.40
N MET A 63 38.34 -1.40 -11.95
CA MET A 63 38.53 -2.53 -12.86
C MET A 63 38.10 -2.13 -14.27
N THR A 64 39.01 -2.32 -15.21
CA THR A 64 38.87 -2.07 -16.65
C THR A 64 37.90 -3.06 -17.31
N LEU A 65 37.14 -2.56 -18.29
CA LEU A 65 36.21 -3.31 -19.13
C LEU A 65 36.95 -4.26 -20.08
N ASN A 66 36.49 -5.51 -20.16
CA ASN A 66 36.73 -6.37 -21.31
C ASN A 66 35.40 -6.94 -21.82
N SER A 67 35.19 -6.74 -23.12
CA SER A 67 34.07 -7.22 -23.92
C SER A 67 34.30 -8.67 -24.34
N SER A 68 33.42 -9.57 -23.91
CA SER A 68 33.24 -10.88 -24.54
C SER A 68 31.84 -11.40 -24.20
N LEU A 69 31.01 -11.53 -25.23
CA LEU A 69 29.68 -12.12 -25.18
C LEU A 69 29.79 -13.59 -24.79
N SER A 70 29.40 -13.90 -23.56
CA SER A 70 29.13 -15.26 -23.10
C SER A 70 27.84 -15.21 -22.29
N ASN A 71 26.88 -16.07 -22.61
CA ASN A 71 25.72 -16.36 -21.77
C ASN A 71 26.22 -16.78 -20.39
N GLN A 72 26.29 -15.84 -19.45
CA GLN A 72 26.55 -16.13 -18.06
C GLN A 72 25.29 -15.74 -17.30
N SER A 73 24.61 -16.75 -16.78
CA SER A 73 23.64 -16.61 -15.71
C SER A 73 24.36 -15.99 -14.52
N GLY A 74 24.42 -14.66 -14.50
CA GLY A 74 25.06 -13.91 -13.45
C GLY A 74 24.42 -14.24 -12.11
N THR A 75 25.23 -14.30 -11.07
CA THR A 75 24.75 -14.42 -9.69
C THR A 75 24.62 -13.02 -9.12
N ALA A 76 23.47 -12.71 -8.54
CA ALA A 76 23.31 -11.49 -7.77
C ALA A 76 24.05 -11.60 -6.42
N ASP A 77 24.28 -10.47 -5.75
CA ASP A 77 24.90 -10.40 -4.40
C ASP A 77 24.17 -11.27 -3.35
N SER A 78 22.90 -11.61 -3.60
CA SER A 78 22.10 -12.53 -2.80
C SER A 78 22.43 -14.02 -2.98
N GLY A 79 23.33 -14.40 -3.90
CA GLY A 79 23.63 -15.79 -4.23
C GLY A 79 22.55 -16.49 -5.07
N LEU A 80 21.55 -15.74 -5.55
CA LEU A 80 20.48 -16.22 -6.42
C LEU A 80 20.80 -15.94 -7.89
N SER A 81 20.26 -16.76 -8.79
CA SER A 81 20.37 -16.53 -10.23
C SER A 81 19.50 -15.34 -10.66
N TYR A 82 19.90 -14.64 -11.72
CA TYR A 82 19.05 -13.60 -12.30
C TYR A 82 17.71 -14.16 -12.83
N ASP A 83 17.67 -15.41 -13.28
CA ASP A 83 16.44 -16.06 -13.74
C ASP A 83 15.43 -16.26 -12.60
N ASP A 84 15.91 -16.61 -11.39
CA ASP A 84 15.05 -16.68 -10.21
C ASP A 84 14.49 -15.30 -9.84
N LEU A 85 15.33 -14.26 -9.88
CA LEU A 85 14.90 -12.89 -9.62
C LEU A 85 13.86 -12.41 -10.64
N ASP A 86 14.03 -12.76 -11.92
CA ASP A 86 13.04 -12.47 -12.97
C ASP A 86 11.73 -13.21 -12.73
N ARG A 87 11.79 -14.47 -12.31
CA ARG A 87 10.61 -15.25 -11.93
C ARG A 87 9.88 -14.62 -10.74
N PHE A 88 10.61 -14.17 -9.72
CA PHE A 88 10.00 -13.51 -8.56
C PHE A 88 9.37 -12.17 -8.94
N ALA A 89 10.05 -11.34 -9.73
CA ALA A 89 9.52 -10.07 -10.20
C ALA A 89 8.26 -10.26 -11.07
N HIS A 90 8.23 -11.29 -11.92
CA HIS A 90 7.06 -11.64 -12.72
C HIS A 90 5.84 -12.00 -11.85
N VAL A 91 6.04 -12.83 -10.82
CA VAL A 91 4.96 -13.18 -9.89
C VAL A 91 4.52 -11.98 -9.05
N GLY A 92 5.46 -11.14 -8.58
CA GLY A 92 5.15 -9.89 -7.90
C GLY A 92 4.29 -8.94 -8.75
N ASN A 93 4.56 -8.84 -10.05
CA ASN A 93 3.72 -8.07 -10.97
C ASN A 93 2.30 -8.63 -11.10
N LYS A 94 2.15 -9.97 -11.14
CA LYS A 94 0.82 -10.61 -11.14
C LYS A 94 0.05 -10.31 -9.86
N MET A 95 0.73 -10.35 -8.71
CA MET A 95 0.15 -10.01 -7.41
C MET A 95 -0.33 -8.56 -7.39
N ALA A 96 0.51 -7.61 -7.80
CA ALA A 96 0.15 -6.19 -7.87
C ALA A 96 -1.05 -5.94 -8.81
N ASN A 97 -1.10 -6.63 -9.95
CA ASN A 97 -2.26 -6.52 -10.86
C ASN A 97 -3.55 -7.03 -10.20
N ALA A 98 -3.50 -8.19 -9.54
CA ALA A 98 -4.65 -8.79 -8.89
C ALA A 98 -5.16 -7.95 -7.70
N ALA A 99 -4.25 -7.48 -6.85
CA ALA A 99 -4.60 -6.54 -5.78
C ALA A 99 -5.21 -5.26 -6.36
N GLY A 100 -4.59 -4.67 -7.38
CA GLY A 100 -5.09 -3.47 -8.03
C GLY A 100 -6.49 -3.62 -8.64
N ASP A 101 -6.82 -4.78 -9.23
CA ASP A 101 -8.16 -5.07 -9.74
C ASP A 101 -9.21 -5.09 -8.62
N VAL A 102 -8.90 -5.76 -7.51
CA VAL A 102 -9.76 -5.80 -6.32
C VAL A 102 -9.95 -4.40 -5.75
N ILE A 103 -8.86 -3.68 -5.49
CA ILE A 103 -8.86 -2.36 -4.87
C ILE A 103 -9.64 -1.34 -5.71
N ARG A 104 -9.41 -1.31 -7.03
CA ARG A 104 -10.19 -0.44 -7.95
C ARG A 104 -11.67 -0.77 -7.96
N SER A 105 -12.04 -2.03 -7.67
CA SER A 105 -13.45 -2.43 -7.57
C SER A 105 -14.15 -1.90 -6.32
N TYR A 106 -13.42 -1.48 -5.29
CA TYR A 106 -13.98 -0.89 -4.06
C TYR A 106 -13.78 0.63 -3.98
N PHE A 107 -12.72 1.17 -4.59
CA PHE A 107 -12.39 2.59 -4.54
C PHE A 107 -13.52 3.49 -5.06
N ARG A 108 -13.92 4.50 -4.25
CA ARG A 108 -14.99 5.48 -4.54
C ARG A 108 -16.37 4.87 -4.82
N LYS A 109 -16.63 3.62 -4.45
CA LYS A 109 -17.97 3.04 -4.52
C LYS A 109 -18.72 3.30 -3.23
N SER A 110 -20.01 3.63 -3.36
CA SER A 110 -20.95 3.60 -2.25
C SER A 110 -21.17 2.14 -1.86
N ILE A 111 -20.43 1.66 -0.86
CA ILE A 111 -20.79 0.40 -0.21
C ILE A 111 -21.92 0.74 0.75
N ASP A 112 -23.07 0.11 0.59
CA ASP A 112 -24.08 0.09 1.65
C ASP A 112 -23.43 -0.58 2.86
N ILE A 113 -22.91 0.24 3.76
CA ILE A 113 -22.48 -0.19 5.09
C ILE A 113 -23.78 -0.52 5.83
N HIS A 114 -24.38 -1.66 5.48
CA HIS A 114 -25.21 -2.35 6.45
C HIS A 114 -24.31 -2.55 7.65
N ASP A 115 -24.75 -2.09 8.83
CA ASP A 115 -24.13 -2.27 10.15
C ASP A 115 -23.90 -3.76 10.45
N LYS A 116 -23.00 -4.39 9.69
CA LYS A 116 -22.30 -5.60 10.05
C LYS A 116 -21.22 -5.09 10.99
N ALA A 117 -21.36 -5.47 12.25
CA ALA A 117 -20.67 -4.92 13.39
C ALA A 117 -19.12 -4.86 13.29
N ASP A 118 -18.49 -5.42 12.25
CA ASP A 118 -17.06 -5.73 12.29
C ASP A 118 -16.20 -5.38 11.06
N LEU A 119 -16.72 -4.86 9.92
CA LEU A 119 -15.83 -4.60 8.76
C LEU A 119 -16.16 -3.33 7.99
N SER A 120 -15.29 -2.33 8.11
CA SER A 120 -15.34 -1.13 7.26
C SER A 120 -15.12 -1.49 5.78
N PRO A 121 -15.60 -0.70 4.82
CA PRO A 121 -15.32 -0.86 3.38
C PRO A 121 -13.85 -1.09 3.05
N VAL A 122 -12.95 -0.45 3.80
CA VAL A 122 -11.51 -0.58 3.59
C VAL A 122 -11.01 -1.95 4.05
N THR A 123 -11.46 -2.45 5.20
CA THR A 123 -11.10 -3.78 5.70
C THR A 123 -11.51 -4.90 4.73
N ILE A 124 -12.66 -4.76 4.07
CA ILE A 124 -13.10 -5.73 3.05
C ILE A 124 -12.18 -5.67 1.82
N ALA A 125 -11.80 -4.47 1.39
CA ALA A 125 -10.91 -4.29 0.24
C ALA A 125 -9.49 -4.82 0.55
N ASP A 126 -8.94 -4.51 1.73
CA ASP A 126 -7.65 -5.00 2.21
C ASP A 126 -7.60 -6.52 2.25
N GLN A 127 -8.54 -7.15 2.95
CA GLN A 127 -8.61 -8.61 3.07
C GLN A 127 -8.74 -9.29 1.69
N ALA A 128 -9.62 -8.79 0.82
CA ALA A 128 -9.83 -9.37 -0.50
C ALA A 128 -8.60 -9.22 -1.40
N ALA A 129 -7.88 -8.11 -1.30
CA ALA A 129 -6.65 -7.88 -2.05
C ALA A 129 -5.49 -8.75 -1.52
N GLU A 130 -5.35 -8.89 -0.20
CA GLU A 130 -4.36 -9.80 0.40
C GLU A 130 -4.63 -11.25 -0.02
N ASP A 131 -5.88 -11.71 0.04
CA ASP A 131 -6.25 -13.07 -0.33
C ASP A 131 -5.94 -13.37 -1.80
N ALA A 132 -6.16 -12.40 -2.70
CA ALA A 132 -5.80 -12.52 -4.10
C ALA A 132 -4.28 -12.67 -4.31
N MET A 133 -3.47 -11.90 -3.57
CA MET A 133 -2.00 -12.02 -3.61
C MET A 133 -1.51 -13.34 -3.01
N VAL A 134 -2.04 -13.73 -1.86
CA VAL A 134 -1.70 -14.98 -1.15
C VAL A 134 -1.93 -16.19 -2.06
N LYS A 135 -3.07 -16.23 -2.74
CA LYS A 135 -3.39 -17.31 -3.69
C LYS A 135 -2.32 -17.44 -4.78
N ILE A 136 -1.92 -16.32 -5.37
CA ILE A 136 -0.89 -16.29 -6.42
C ILE A 136 0.45 -16.79 -5.89
N VAL A 137 0.86 -16.36 -4.68
CA VAL A 137 2.11 -16.85 -4.07
C VAL A 137 2.06 -18.36 -3.85
N GLN A 138 0.98 -18.87 -3.26
CA GLN A 138 0.86 -20.30 -2.94
C GLN A 138 0.83 -21.20 -4.18
N GLU A 139 0.26 -20.72 -5.28
CA GLU A 139 0.23 -21.44 -6.56
C GLU A 139 1.61 -21.52 -7.23
N ASN A 140 2.43 -20.47 -7.09
CA ASN A 140 3.73 -20.39 -7.76
C ASN A 140 4.90 -20.85 -6.88
N PHE A 141 4.78 -20.67 -5.55
CA PHE A 141 5.83 -20.87 -4.56
C PHE A 141 5.27 -21.49 -3.25
N PRO A 142 4.84 -22.76 -3.28
CA PRO A 142 4.16 -23.38 -2.13
C PRO A 142 5.01 -23.53 -0.86
N SER A 143 6.34 -23.44 -0.98
CA SER A 143 7.30 -23.46 0.15
C SER A 143 7.61 -22.07 0.73
N HIS A 144 7.23 -20.98 0.05
CA HIS A 144 7.52 -19.64 0.55
C HIS A 144 6.55 -19.26 1.67
N ALA A 145 7.05 -18.56 2.68
CA ALA A 145 6.22 -17.95 3.69
C ALA A 145 5.64 -16.62 3.21
N ILE A 146 4.55 -16.20 3.85
CA ILE A 146 3.87 -14.93 3.60
C ILE A 146 3.64 -14.27 4.96
N TYR A 147 3.87 -12.97 5.03
CA TYR A 147 3.56 -12.10 6.15
C TYR A 147 2.73 -10.93 5.65
N GLY A 148 1.43 -10.99 5.85
CA GLY A 148 0.49 -9.93 5.48
C GLY A 148 0.12 -9.05 6.68
N GLU A 149 -0.27 -7.80 6.42
CA GLU A 149 -0.82 -6.90 7.44
C GLU A 149 -2.08 -7.48 8.08
N GLU A 150 -3.00 -8.04 7.27
CA GLU A 150 -4.32 -8.45 7.74
C GLU A 150 -4.32 -9.86 8.32
N ASN A 151 -3.69 -10.84 7.64
CA ASN A 151 -3.72 -12.23 8.09
C ASN A 151 -2.44 -12.69 8.83
N GLY A 152 -1.44 -11.83 8.99
CA GLY A 152 -0.18 -12.17 9.66
C GLY A 152 0.62 -13.26 8.96
N TRP A 153 1.25 -14.13 9.75
CA TRP A 153 2.19 -15.15 9.26
C TRP A 153 1.49 -16.39 8.70
N LYS A 154 1.83 -16.78 7.47
CA LYS A 154 1.40 -18.02 6.81
C LYS A 154 2.62 -18.75 6.24
N SER A 155 2.89 -19.96 6.73
CA SER A 155 3.95 -20.84 6.22
C SER A 155 3.53 -22.30 6.35
N LYS A 156 3.92 -23.13 5.39
CA LYS A 156 3.83 -24.60 5.50
C LYS A 156 5.09 -25.21 6.12
N GLU A 157 6.20 -24.48 6.10
CA GLU A 157 7.49 -24.91 6.61
C GLU A 157 7.76 -24.27 7.98
N GLU A 158 8.49 -24.99 8.84
CA GLU A 158 8.93 -24.45 10.14
C GLU A 158 9.92 -23.29 9.99
N VAL A 159 10.76 -23.35 8.94
CA VAL A 159 11.73 -22.33 8.59
C VAL A 159 11.64 -22.09 7.08
N ALA A 160 11.26 -20.88 6.69
CA ALA A 160 11.19 -20.49 5.28
C ALA A 160 12.36 -19.56 4.93
N ASP A 161 13.14 -19.94 3.91
CA ASP A 161 14.21 -19.10 3.37
C ASP A 161 13.64 -17.87 2.65
N PHE A 162 12.44 -17.98 2.09
CA PHE A 162 11.77 -16.92 1.34
C PHE A 162 10.51 -16.46 2.06
N VAL A 163 10.38 -15.13 2.24
CA VAL A 163 9.23 -14.51 2.91
C VAL A 163 8.69 -13.37 2.05
N TRP A 164 7.45 -13.50 1.61
CA TRP A 164 6.70 -12.41 0.99
C TRP A 164 6.08 -11.53 2.07
N VAL A 165 6.27 -10.21 1.99
CA VAL A 165 5.67 -9.23 2.90
C VAL A 165 4.67 -8.39 2.12
N LEU A 166 3.43 -8.32 2.60
CA LEU A 166 2.30 -7.74 1.88
C LEU A 166 1.60 -6.67 2.71
N ASP A 167 1.37 -5.52 2.11
CA ASP A 167 0.49 -4.45 2.59
C ASP A 167 -0.44 -4.09 1.40
N PRO A 168 -1.71 -4.52 1.42
CA PRO A 168 -2.61 -4.32 0.29
C PRO A 168 -2.96 -2.85 0.04
N ILE A 169 -3.20 -2.05 1.09
CA ILE A 169 -3.58 -0.63 1.02
C ILE A 169 -2.79 0.21 2.05
N ASP A 170 -1.56 0.59 1.68
CA ASP A 170 -0.80 1.61 2.38
C ASP A 170 -1.37 2.99 2.05
N GLY A 171 -1.87 3.67 3.09
CA GLY A 171 -2.59 4.94 2.95
C GLY A 171 -4.11 4.79 3.05
N THR A 172 -4.61 3.93 3.95
CA THR A 172 -6.02 3.69 4.28
C THR A 172 -6.89 4.95 4.33
N LYS A 173 -6.38 6.05 4.92
CA LYS A 173 -7.11 7.34 4.98
C LYS A 173 -7.34 7.95 3.60
N SER A 174 -6.36 7.88 2.71
CA SER A 174 -6.49 8.31 1.32
C SER A 174 -7.53 7.46 0.60
N PHE A 175 -7.50 6.15 0.79
CA PHE A 175 -8.48 5.22 0.22
C PHE A 175 -9.92 5.57 0.67
N ILE A 176 -10.17 5.66 1.99
CA ILE A 176 -11.49 5.97 2.57
C ILE A 176 -12.00 7.34 2.08
N THR A 177 -11.13 8.34 2.00
CA THR A 177 -11.51 9.70 1.57
C THR A 177 -11.55 9.88 0.05
N GLY A 178 -11.34 8.82 -0.73
CA GLY A 178 -11.38 8.85 -2.19
C GLY A 178 -10.20 9.58 -2.85
N LYS A 179 -9.10 9.82 -2.13
CA LYS A 179 -7.86 10.37 -2.67
C LYS A 179 -7.03 9.26 -3.30
N PRO A 180 -6.53 9.40 -4.54
CA PRO A 180 -5.84 8.33 -5.26
C PRO A 180 -4.36 8.15 -4.85
N VAL A 181 -3.97 8.65 -3.68
CA VAL A 181 -2.59 8.61 -3.14
C VAL A 181 -2.50 7.57 -2.01
N PHE A 182 -2.55 6.32 -2.42
CA PHE A 182 -2.34 5.10 -1.64
C PHE A 182 -1.73 4.05 -2.58
N GLY A 183 -1.17 2.98 -2.04
CA GLY A 183 -0.59 1.92 -2.87
C GLY A 183 -0.61 0.55 -2.23
N THR A 184 -0.32 -0.46 -3.04
CA THR A 184 -0.04 -1.83 -2.61
C THR A 184 1.47 -2.00 -2.52
N LEU A 185 1.95 -2.46 -1.37
CA LEU A 185 3.37 -2.75 -1.13
C LEU A 185 3.60 -4.25 -1.10
N ILE A 186 4.58 -4.70 -1.87
CA ILE A 186 4.97 -6.11 -1.95
C ILE A 186 6.49 -6.18 -1.82
N ALA A 187 6.99 -6.98 -0.88
CA ALA A 187 8.41 -7.29 -0.80
C ALA A 187 8.66 -8.79 -0.76
N LEU A 188 9.83 -9.22 -1.22
CA LEU A 188 10.33 -10.58 -1.02
C LEU A 188 11.68 -10.51 -0.32
N LEU A 189 11.80 -11.24 0.77
CA LEU A 189 13.04 -11.43 1.49
C LEU A 189 13.59 -12.83 1.20
N TYR A 190 14.91 -12.92 1.06
CA TYR A 190 15.66 -14.17 1.09
C TYR A 190 16.59 -14.16 2.30
N ARG A 191 16.37 -15.08 3.24
CA ARG A 191 17.10 -15.18 4.52
C ARG A 191 17.17 -13.84 5.27
N GLY A 192 16.03 -13.16 5.32
CA GLY A 192 15.88 -11.86 5.98
C GLY A 192 16.44 -10.66 5.20
N LYS A 193 17.00 -10.85 4.00
CA LYS A 193 17.48 -9.75 3.14
C LYS A 193 16.46 -9.44 2.04
N PRO A 194 16.00 -8.18 1.86
CA PRO A 194 15.14 -7.80 0.74
C PRO A 194 15.82 -8.05 -0.60
N ILE A 195 15.15 -8.76 -1.51
CA ILE A 195 15.64 -9.04 -2.87
C ILE A 195 14.72 -8.51 -3.98
N LEU A 196 13.46 -8.21 -3.64
CA LEU A 196 12.47 -7.59 -4.52
C LEU A 196 11.60 -6.66 -3.67
N GLY A 197 11.25 -5.51 -4.24
CA GLY A 197 10.25 -4.58 -3.71
C GLY A 197 9.41 -4.01 -4.83
N ILE A 198 8.09 -3.93 -4.63
CA ILE A 198 7.13 -3.34 -5.56
C ILE A 198 6.26 -2.36 -4.79
N ILE A 199 6.11 -1.15 -5.34
CA ILE A 199 5.12 -0.17 -4.91
C ILE A 199 4.20 0.03 -6.10
N ASP A 200 2.92 -0.33 -5.97
CA ASP A 200 1.91 -0.13 -6.99
C ASP A 200 0.85 0.87 -6.53
N GLN A 201 0.61 1.91 -7.31
CA GLN A 201 -0.50 2.82 -7.10
C GLN A 201 -1.60 2.49 -8.13
N PRO A 202 -2.57 1.62 -7.78
CA PRO A 202 -3.43 0.98 -8.77
C PRO A 202 -4.39 1.95 -9.47
N VAL A 203 -4.69 3.10 -8.84
CA VAL A 203 -5.53 4.15 -9.44
C VAL A 203 -4.73 5.05 -10.36
N LEU A 204 -3.50 5.40 -9.99
CA LEU A 204 -2.61 6.24 -10.79
C LEU A 204 -1.92 5.47 -11.92
N ARG A 205 -1.92 4.13 -11.84
CA ARG A 205 -1.20 3.23 -12.76
C ARG A 205 0.30 3.53 -12.77
N GLU A 206 0.82 3.75 -11.57
CA GLU A 206 2.21 4.04 -11.30
C GLU A 206 2.80 2.87 -10.51
N ARG A 207 3.87 2.27 -11.02
CA ARG A 207 4.51 1.12 -10.39
C ARG A 207 6.02 1.29 -10.34
N TRP A 208 6.58 1.14 -9.15
CA TRP A 208 8.01 1.02 -8.93
C TRP A 208 8.38 -0.42 -8.65
N ILE A 209 9.50 -0.87 -9.22
CA ILE A 209 10.02 -2.22 -9.02
C ILE A 209 11.52 -2.12 -8.74
N GLY A 210 11.94 -2.54 -7.55
CA GLY A 210 13.34 -2.73 -7.19
C GLY A 210 13.69 -4.21 -7.13
N VAL A 211 14.77 -4.61 -7.79
CA VAL A 211 15.30 -5.99 -7.76
C VAL A 211 16.78 -5.93 -7.39
N SER A 212 17.22 -6.82 -6.50
CA SER A 212 18.62 -6.91 -6.09
C SER A 212 19.54 -7.03 -7.31
N GLY A 213 20.59 -6.21 -7.36
CA GLY A 213 21.55 -6.18 -8.46
C GLY A 213 21.05 -5.57 -9.76
N ARG A 214 19.92 -4.85 -9.75
CA ARG A 214 19.37 -4.12 -10.91
C ARG A 214 18.96 -2.69 -10.57
N CYS A 215 18.86 -1.83 -11.59
CA CYS A 215 18.25 -0.52 -11.44
C CYS A 215 16.76 -0.65 -11.09
N THR A 216 16.26 0.24 -10.23
CA THR A 216 14.82 0.38 -10.00
C THR A 216 14.14 0.88 -11.27
N THR A 217 12.97 0.34 -11.59
CA THR A 217 12.14 0.85 -12.69
C THR A 217 10.90 1.55 -12.15
N PHE A 218 10.41 2.53 -12.91
CA PHE A 218 9.11 3.18 -12.78
C PHE A 218 8.35 2.99 -14.08
N ASN A 219 7.24 2.24 -14.05
CA ASN A 219 6.47 1.89 -15.25
C ASN A 219 7.33 1.28 -16.38
N GLY A 220 8.37 0.53 -16.02
CA GLY A 220 9.29 -0.13 -16.96
C GLY A 220 10.53 0.70 -17.33
N GLU A 221 10.55 2.00 -17.05
CA GLU A 221 11.69 2.87 -17.31
C GLU A 221 12.63 2.92 -16.11
N GLU A 222 13.95 2.86 -16.32
CA GLU A 222 14.90 2.95 -15.21
C GLU A 222 14.85 4.33 -14.54
N VAL A 223 14.84 4.33 -13.20
CA VAL A 223 14.83 5.54 -12.40
C VAL A 223 15.93 5.52 -11.35
N ARG A 224 16.34 6.73 -10.98
CA ARG A 224 17.32 6.98 -9.92
C ARG A 224 16.85 8.15 -9.07
N THR A 225 17.27 8.16 -7.82
CA THR A 225 17.10 9.34 -6.98
C THR A 225 17.87 10.51 -7.59
N ARG A 226 17.36 11.73 -7.38
CA ARG A 226 18.12 12.92 -7.73
C ARG A 226 19.32 13.05 -6.79
N SER A 227 20.41 13.63 -7.28
CA SER A 227 21.48 14.10 -6.41
C SER A 227 20.94 15.22 -5.51
N CYS A 228 21.15 15.07 -4.20
CA CYS A 228 20.74 16.04 -3.20
C CYS A 228 21.74 16.01 -2.05
N GLU A 229 22.89 16.66 -2.24
CA GLU A 229 23.99 16.62 -1.28
C GLU A 229 23.70 17.44 -0.02
N ASN A 230 22.84 18.46 -0.13
CA ASN A 230 22.52 19.37 0.97
C ASN A 230 21.05 19.27 1.35
N ILE A 231 20.78 19.18 2.66
CA ILE A 231 19.41 19.14 3.20
C ILE A 231 18.61 20.41 2.87
N SER A 232 19.28 21.56 2.73
CA SER A 232 18.64 22.83 2.33
C SER A 232 18.07 22.80 0.91
N GLN A 233 18.50 21.84 0.09
CA GLN A 233 17.99 21.60 -1.25
C GLN A 233 16.95 20.47 -1.29
N ALA A 234 16.65 19.82 -0.17
CA ALA A 234 15.66 18.76 -0.07
C ALA A 234 14.24 19.32 -0.21
N TYR A 235 13.34 18.52 -0.80
CA TYR A 235 11.92 18.83 -0.84
C TYR A 235 11.19 17.88 0.11
N LEU A 236 10.32 18.44 0.96
CA LEU A 236 9.39 17.68 1.79
C LEU A 236 8.00 18.27 1.54
N TYR A 237 7.06 17.41 1.17
CA TYR A 237 5.66 17.76 1.03
C TYR A 237 4.90 17.05 2.15
N VAL A 238 4.14 17.81 2.94
CA VAL A 238 3.38 17.34 4.13
C VAL A 238 1.89 17.50 3.88
#